data_AF-A0A6L9Y6V7-F1
#
_entry.id   AF-A0A6L9Y6V7-F1
#
_cell.length_a   1.000
_cell.length_b   1.000
_cell.length_c   1.000
_cell.angle_alpha   90.00
_cell.angle_beta   90.00
_cell.angle_gamma   90.00
#
_symmetry.space_group_name_H-M   'P 1'
#
loop_
_entity.id
_entity.type
_entity.pdbx_description
1 polymer ?
#
loop_
_entity_poly.entity_id
_entity_poly.type
_entity_poly.pdbx_seq_one_letter_code
_entity_poly.pdbx_strand_id
1 'polypeptide(L)'
;MSNNSQVETVSDSGEKLKVSLAIVFIVAGVFAYSFFTDFGLYARLGMFLGGLILSVVMLGISQTGKRMLDFTKGSYNEMKRVVWPTRKETIQMTGIVFVFVAIMAIFLWIVDKLITWAVYGQILGWN
;
A
#
# COMPACT_ATOMS: atom_id res chain seq x y z
N MET A 1 -9.97 -5.54 -37.91
CA MET A 1 -9.83 -6.90 -37.36
C MET A 1 -9.68 -6.76 -35.85
N SER A 2 -10.79 -6.85 -35.11
CA SER A 2 -10.78 -6.82 -33.64
C SER A 2 -10.23 -8.15 -33.15
N ASN A 3 -8.95 -8.18 -32.78
CA ASN A 3 -8.31 -9.35 -32.20
C ASN A 3 -8.77 -9.47 -30.75
N ASN A 4 -9.95 -10.06 -30.57
CA ASN A 4 -10.42 -10.50 -29.26
C ASN A 4 -9.49 -11.63 -28.84
N SER A 5 -8.47 -11.29 -28.06
CA SER A 5 -7.72 -12.27 -27.28
C SER A 5 -8.70 -12.83 -26.26
N GLN A 6 -9.49 -13.79 -26.72
CA GLN A 6 -10.17 -14.75 -25.87
C GLN A 6 -9.06 -15.36 -25.03
N VAL A 7 -8.90 -14.83 -23.82
CA VAL A 7 -8.11 -15.45 -22.78
C VAL A 7 -8.84 -16.75 -22.53
N GLU A 8 -8.42 -17.81 -23.19
CA GLU A 8 -8.71 -19.16 -22.73
C GLU A 8 -8.07 -19.25 -21.35
N THR A 9 -8.84 -18.85 -20.34
CA THR A 9 -8.62 -19.30 -18.98
C THR A 9 -8.97 -20.77 -18.99
N VAL A 10 -8.09 -21.60 -19.53
CA VAL A 10 -7.92 -22.95 -19.01
C VAL A 10 -7.47 -22.72 -17.57
N SER A 11 -8.49 -22.55 -16.74
CA SER A 11 -8.44 -22.60 -15.30
C SER A 11 -7.94 -24.00 -15.01
N ASP A 12 -6.61 -24.18 -15.02
CA ASP A 12 -6.04 -25.40 -14.50
C ASP A 12 -6.46 -25.43 -13.04
N SER A 13 -7.47 -26.25 -12.74
CA SER A 13 -8.02 -26.40 -11.40
C SER A 13 -6.91 -26.79 -10.43
N GLY A 14 -5.86 -27.48 -10.93
CA GLY A 14 -4.63 -27.76 -10.21
C GLY A 14 -3.86 -26.51 -9.76
N GLU A 15 -3.76 -25.49 -10.60
CA GLU A 15 -3.11 -24.21 -10.23
C GLU A 15 -3.93 -23.40 -9.23
N LYS A 16 -5.24 -23.28 -9.45
CA LYS A 16 -6.14 -22.59 -8.51
C LYS A 16 -6.11 -23.26 -7.14
N LEU A 17 -6.06 -24.60 -7.11
CA LEU A 17 -5.94 -25.36 -5.87
C LEU A 17 -4.61 -25.07 -5.15
N LYS A 18 -3.47 -25.06 -5.87
CA LYS A 18 -2.15 -24.77 -5.26
C LYS A 18 -2.11 -23.37 -4.64
N VAL A 19 -2.68 -22.37 -5.31
CA VAL A 19 -2.73 -20.99 -4.80
C VAL A 19 -3.69 -20.87 -3.62
N SER A 20 -4.87 -21.48 -3.69
CA SER A 20 -5.81 -21.51 -2.56
C SER A 20 -5.19 -22.18 -1.34
N LEU A 21 -4.45 -23.28 -1.54
CA LEU A 21 -3.78 -23.99 -0.46
C LEU A 21 -2.69 -23.12 0.18
N ALA A 22 -1.95 -22.34 -0.61
CA ALA A 22 -0.97 -21.38 -0.09
C ALA A 22 -1.60 -20.30 0.81
N ILE A 23 -2.80 -19.80 0.46
CA ILE A 23 -3.56 -18.85 1.27
C ILE A 23 -4.00 -19.51 2.59
N VAL A 24 -4.50 -20.74 2.51
CA VAL A 24 -4.89 -21.52 3.69
C VAL A 24 -3.71 -21.72 4.65
N PHE A 25 -2.50 -22.00 4.14
CA PHE A 25 -1.30 -22.12 4.97
C PHE A 25 -0.90 -20.80 5.66
N ILE A 26 -1.07 -19.64 5.01
CA ILE A 26 -0.83 -18.33 5.65
C ILE A 26 -1.83 -18.13 6.78
N VAL A 27 -3.12 -18.34 6.51
CA VAL A 27 -4.17 -18.18 7.52
C VAL A 27 -3.94 -19.15 8.68
N ALA A 28 -3.61 -20.41 8.40
CA ALA A 28 -3.28 -21.40 9.42
C ALA A 28 -2.04 -20.98 10.25
N GLY A 29 -1.01 -20.41 9.64
CA GLY A 29 0.17 -19.89 10.34
C GLY A 29 -0.15 -18.70 11.26
N VAL A 30 -1.00 -17.78 10.81
CA VAL A 30 -1.48 -16.65 11.62
C VAL A 30 -2.37 -17.14 12.76
N PHE A 31 -3.28 -18.07 12.49
CA PHE A 31 -4.15 -18.69 13.50
C PHE A 31 -3.35 -19.49 14.54
N ALA A 32 -2.35 -20.26 14.10
CA ALA A 32 -1.44 -20.97 15.01
C ALA A 32 -0.71 -19.98 15.92
N TYR A 33 -0.24 -18.85 15.37
CA TYR A 33 0.35 -17.78 16.18
C TYR A 33 -0.68 -17.15 17.14
N SER A 34 -1.95 -16.95 16.74
CA SER A 34 -2.92 -16.26 17.59
C SER A 34 -3.53 -17.13 18.70
N PHE A 35 -3.74 -18.42 18.46
CA PHE A 35 -4.38 -19.33 19.42
C PHE A 35 -3.40 -19.98 20.39
N PHE A 36 -2.17 -20.32 19.96
CA PHE A 36 -1.16 -20.89 20.86
C PHE A 36 -0.42 -19.78 21.63
N THR A 37 -1.12 -19.17 22.58
CA THR A 37 -0.53 -18.16 23.48
C THR A 37 0.16 -18.80 24.69
N ASP A 38 -0.15 -20.07 24.99
CA ASP A 38 0.37 -20.80 26.16
C ASP A 38 1.80 -21.36 25.98
N PHE A 39 2.37 -21.24 24.77
CA PHE A 39 3.72 -21.71 24.48
C PHE A 39 4.73 -20.55 24.51
N GLY A 40 5.99 -20.87 24.85
CA GLY A 40 7.09 -19.90 24.82
C GLY A 40 7.25 -19.25 23.44
N LEU A 41 7.72 -17.99 23.44
CA LEU A 41 7.84 -17.12 22.25
C LEU A 41 8.49 -17.82 21.03
N TYR A 42 9.49 -18.67 21.26
CA TYR A 42 10.21 -19.39 20.20
C TYR A 42 9.32 -20.39 19.43
N ALA A 43 8.44 -21.12 20.12
CA ALA A 43 7.53 -22.07 19.47
C ALA A 43 6.48 -21.34 18.62
N ARG A 44 5.98 -20.22 19.14
CA ARG A 44 5.02 -19.33 18.47
C ARG A 44 5.60 -18.76 17.17
N LEU A 45 6.84 -18.27 17.24
CA LEU A 45 7.58 -17.75 16.08
C LEU A 45 7.87 -18.86 15.07
N GLY A 46 8.22 -20.07 15.54
CA GLY A 46 8.46 -21.24 14.69
C GLY A 46 7.24 -21.65 13.87
N MET A 47 6.05 -21.68 14.47
CA MET A 47 4.81 -22.02 13.75
C MET A 47 4.43 -20.97 12.69
N PHE A 48 4.58 -19.69 13.02
CA PHE A 48 4.33 -18.60 12.08
C PHE A 48 5.29 -18.64 10.89
N LEU A 49 6.60 -18.73 11.18
CA LEU A 49 7.63 -18.80 10.14
C LEU A 49 7.49 -20.08 9.31
N GLY A 50 7.16 -21.22 9.92
CA GLY A 50 6.89 -22.47 9.22
C GLY A 50 5.72 -22.35 8.24
N GLY A 51 4.59 -21.76 8.67
CA GLY A 51 3.43 -21.51 7.79
C GLY A 51 3.75 -20.54 6.65
N LEU A 52 4.55 -19.51 6.93
CA LEU A 52 5.01 -18.55 5.93
C LEU A 52 5.92 -19.22 4.89
N ILE A 53 6.90 -20.01 5.33
CA ILE A 53 7.81 -20.75 4.44
C ILE A 53 7.03 -21.71 3.56
N LEU A 54 6.10 -22.49 4.12
CA LEU A 54 5.27 -23.42 3.35
C LEU A 54 4.45 -22.70 2.28
N SER A 55 3.86 -21.56 2.61
CA SER A 55 3.10 -20.76 1.64
C SER A 55 3.99 -20.26 0.50
N VAL A 56 5.17 -19.71 0.81
CA VAL A 56 6.12 -19.20 -0.19
C VAL A 56 6.61 -20.32 -1.11
N VAL A 57 6.92 -21.50 -0.56
CA VAL A 57 7.31 -22.67 -1.36
C VAL A 57 6.17 -23.08 -2.31
N MET A 58 4.93 -23.11 -1.81
CA MET A 58 3.78 -23.52 -2.62
C MET A 58 3.46 -22.51 -3.73
N LEU A 59 3.64 -21.21 -3.48
CA LEU A 59 3.54 -20.17 -4.51
C LEU A 59 4.67 -20.25 -5.53
N GLY A 60 5.91 -20.52 -5.10
CA GLY A 60 7.08 -20.63 -5.99
C GLY A 60 7.00 -21.80 -6.98
N ILE A 61 6.33 -22.90 -6.59
CA ILE A 61 6.08 -24.05 -7.47
C ILE A 61 4.91 -23.77 -8.44
N SER A 62 3.99 -22.85 -8.09
CA SER A 62 2.83 -22.49 -8.92
C SER A 62 3.22 -21.62 -10.12
N GLN A 63 2.58 -21.86 -11.28
CA GLN A 63 2.79 -21.03 -12.48
C GLN A 63 2.37 -19.58 -12.25
N THR A 64 1.31 -19.35 -11.46
CA THR A 64 0.87 -18.01 -11.05
C THR A 64 1.93 -17.28 -10.24
N GLY A 65 2.61 -17.96 -9.32
CA GLY A 65 3.67 -17.33 -8.51
C GLY A 65 4.88 -16.93 -9.34
N LYS A 66 5.29 -17.77 -10.30
CA LYS A 66 6.37 -17.44 -11.24
C LYS A 66 6.01 -16.24 -12.13
N ARG A 67 4.78 -16.19 -12.65
CA ARG A 67 4.27 -15.05 -13.42
C ARG A 67 4.35 -13.76 -12.61
N MET A 68 3.91 -13.77 -11.35
CA MET A 68 3.99 -12.58 -10.47
C MET A 68 5.43 -12.12 -10.24
N LEU A 69 6.38 -13.04 -10.10
CA LEU A 69 7.81 -12.70 -9.98
C LEU A 69 8.33 -12.06 -11.27
N ASP A 70 7.97 -12.58 -12.43
CA ASP A 70 8.39 -12.02 -13.72
C ASP A 70 7.74 -10.65 -13.99
N PHE A 71 6.47 -10.47 -13.62
CA PHE A 71 5.82 -9.15 -13.62
C PHE A 71 6.55 -8.16 -12.70
N THR A 72 6.92 -8.56 -11.50
CA THR A 72 7.65 -7.70 -10.55
C THR A 72 9.00 -7.28 -11.11
N LYS A 73 9.75 -8.22 -11.72
CA LYS A 73 11.02 -7.91 -12.40
C LYS A 73 10.81 -6.96 -13.58
N GLY A 74 9.77 -7.16 -14.37
CA GLY A 74 9.39 -6.28 -15.48
C GLY A 74 9.08 -4.86 -14.99
N SER A 75 8.22 -4.73 -13.98
CA SER A 75 7.87 -3.44 -13.36
C SER A 75 9.07 -2.72 -12.76
N TYR A 76 10.00 -3.46 -12.14
CA TYR A 76 11.22 -2.86 -11.60
C TYR A 76 12.15 -2.36 -12.70
N ASN A 77 12.30 -3.12 -13.79
CA ASN A 77 13.09 -2.68 -14.94
C ASN A 77 12.47 -1.48 -15.65
N GLU A 78 11.14 -1.36 -15.69
CA GLU A 78 10.46 -0.19 -16.23
C GLU A 78 10.54 1.02 -15.29
N MET A 79 10.45 0.81 -13.98
CA MET A 79 10.68 1.86 -12.98
C MET A 79 12.07 2.47 -13.08
N LYS A 80 13.09 1.69 -13.47
CA LYS A 80 14.44 2.21 -13.75
C LYS A 80 14.50 3.12 -14.98
N ARG A 81 13.55 3.01 -15.91
CA ARG A 81 13.44 3.87 -17.10
C ARG A 81 12.68 5.15 -16.80
N VAL A 82 12.01 5.25 -15.65
CA VAL A 82 11.39 6.50 -15.20
C VAL A 82 12.50 7.48 -14.91
N VAL A 83 12.56 8.54 -15.71
CA VAL A 83 13.49 9.63 -15.54
C VAL A 83 13.01 10.44 -14.34
N TRP A 84 13.58 10.15 -13.17
CA TRP A 84 13.22 10.89 -11.96
C TRP A 84 13.67 12.34 -12.11
N PRO A 85 12.78 13.30 -11.80
CA PRO A 85 13.11 14.71 -11.86
C PRO A 85 14.31 14.99 -10.95
N THR A 86 15.16 15.93 -11.37
CA THR A 86 16.33 16.30 -10.57
C THR A 86 15.90 16.89 -9.23
N ARG A 87 16.72 16.77 -8.18
CA ARG A 87 16.40 17.33 -6.85
C ARG A 87 16.00 18.80 -6.90
N LYS A 88 16.57 19.57 -7.82
CA LYS A 88 16.26 21.00 -8.02
C LYS A 88 14.83 21.20 -8.52
N GLU A 89 14.38 20.39 -9.47
CA GLU A 89 13.04 20.46 -10.04
C GLU A 89 11.99 20.02 -9.01
N THR A 90 12.25 18.94 -8.25
CA THR A 90 11.36 18.51 -7.16
C THR A 90 11.19 19.59 -6.10
N ILE A 91 12.30 20.18 -5.64
CA ILE A 91 12.26 21.23 -4.62
C ILE A 91 11.56 22.48 -5.15
N GLN A 92 11.73 22.81 -6.44
CA GLN A 92 11.04 23.94 -7.05
C GLN A 92 9.52 23.74 -7.06
N MET A 93 9.06 22.58 -7.52
CA MET A 93 7.62 22.26 -7.58
C MET A 93 7.01 22.21 -6.17
N THR A 94 7.68 21.56 -5.22
CA THR A 94 7.24 21.54 -3.81
C THR A 94 7.26 22.94 -3.20
N GLY A 95 8.31 23.74 -3.45
CA GLY A 95 8.44 25.10 -2.95
C GLY A 95 7.32 26.02 -3.42
N ILE A 96 6.92 25.92 -4.70
CA ILE A 96 5.76 26.65 -5.23
C ILE A 96 4.49 26.30 -4.47
N VAL A 97 4.24 25.01 -4.23
CA VAL A 97 3.07 24.55 -3.44
C VAL A 97 3.13 25.07 -2.01
N PHE A 98 4.29 25.06 -1.36
CA PHE A 98 4.47 25.61 0.00
C PHE A 98 4.16 27.10 0.06
N VAL A 99 4.64 27.89 -0.90
CA VAL A 99 4.33 29.33 -0.98
C VAL A 99 2.83 29.54 -1.17
N PHE A 100 2.19 28.78 -2.06
CA PHE A 100 0.75 28.85 -2.27
C PHE A 100 -0.04 28.55 -1.00
N VAL A 101 0.28 27.46 -0.29
CA VAL A 101 -0.39 27.09 0.95
C VAL A 101 -0.13 28.12 2.06
N ALA A 102 1.08 28.69 2.16
CA ALA A 102 1.39 29.74 3.12
C ALA A 102 0.54 31.00 2.90
N ILE A 103 0.35 31.41 1.63
CA ILE A 103 -0.53 32.55 1.29
C ILE A 103 -1.97 32.25 1.70
N MET A 104 -2.48 31.05 1.38
CA MET A 104 -3.83 30.65 1.76
C MET A 104 -4.00 30.61 3.29
N ALA A 105 -3.00 30.10 4.02
CA ALA A 105 -3.02 30.05 5.48
C ALA A 105 -3.05 31.46 6.08
N ILE A 106 -2.25 32.40 5.57
CA ILE A 106 -2.26 33.80 6.01
C ILE A 106 -3.61 34.45 5.69
N PHE A 107 -4.15 34.22 4.50
CA PHE A 107 -5.46 34.75 4.10
C PHE A 107 -6.57 34.26 5.03
N LEU A 108 -6.66 32.95 5.27
CA LEU A 108 -7.62 32.38 6.21
C LEU A 108 -7.43 32.96 7.61
N TRP A 109 -6.19 33.03 8.11
CA TRP A 109 -5.90 33.61 9.42
C TRP A 109 -6.39 35.06 9.56
N ILE A 110 -6.24 35.89 8.52
CA ILE A 110 -6.76 37.27 8.53
C ILE A 110 -8.29 37.26 8.59
N VAL A 111 -8.94 36.43 7.78
CA VAL A 111 -10.41 36.31 7.76
C VAL A 111 -10.93 35.84 9.11
N ASP A 112 -10.30 34.84 9.73
CA ASP A 112 -10.64 34.34 11.06
C ASP A 112 -10.55 35.46 12.11
N LYS A 113 -9.50 36.28 12.06
CA LYS A 113 -9.34 37.44 12.95
C LYS A 113 -10.37 38.54 12.68
N LEU A 114 -10.71 38.79 11.42
CA LEU A 114 -11.73 39.77 11.04
C LEU A 114 -13.11 39.32 11.53
N ILE A 115 -13.47 38.05 11.32
CA ILE A 115 -14.72 37.47 11.82
C ILE A 115 -14.76 37.53 13.34
N THR A 116 -13.68 37.13 14.02
CA THR A 116 -13.55 37.23 15.48
C THR A 116 -13.81 38.67 15.93
N TRP A 117 -13.13 39.65 15.35
CA TRP A 117 -13.32 41.05 15.70
C TRP A 117 -14.76 41.55 15.42
N ALA A 118 -15.32 41.23 14.27
CA ALA A 118 -16.67 41.64 13.89
C ALA A 118 -17.74 41.02 14.79
N VAL A 119 -17.62 39.73 15.10
CA VAL A 119 -18.59 39.02 15.93
C VAL A 119 -18.43 39.37 17.41
N TYR A 120 -17.23 39.27 17.97
CA TYR A 120 -17.03 39.57 19.40
C TYR A 120 -17.18 41.06 19.70
N GLY A 121 -16.67 41.93 18.81
CA GLY A 121 -16.68 43.38 19.01
C GLY A 121 -18.04 44.03 18.76
N GLN A 122 -18.83 43.60 17.77
CA GLN A 122 -20.10 44.27 17.42
C GLN A 122 -21.34 43.53 17.92
N ILE A 123 -21.31 42.19 17.99
CA ILE A 123 -22.51 41.39 18.28
C ILE A 123 -22.56 41.00 19.77
N LEU A 124 -21.42 40.65 20.38
CA LEU A 124 -21.37 40.22 21.79
C LEU A 124 -21.03 41.36 22.77
N GLY A 125 -20.54 42.52 22.30
CA GLY A 125 -20.38 43.73 23.12
C GLY A 125 -19.42 43.59 24.30
N TRP A 126 -18.51 42.61 24.28
CA TRP A 126 -17.48 42.45 25.30
C TRP A 126 -16.23 43.18 24.82
N ASN A 127 -16.01 44.38 25.35
CA ASN A 127 -14.84 45.22 25.08
C ASN A 127 -13.57 44.69 25.77
#